data_AF-A0A9R1VVT1-F1
#
_entry.id   AF-A0A9R1VVT1-F1
#
_cell.length_a   1.000
_cell.length_b   1.000
_cell.length_c   1.000
_cell.angle_alpha   90.00
_cell.angle_beta   90.00
_cell.angle_gamma   90.00
#
_symmetry.space_group_name_H-M   'P 1'
#
loop_
_entity.id
_entity.type
_entity.pdbx_description
1 polymer ?
#
loop_
_entity_poly.entity_id
_entity_poly.type
_entity_poly.pdbx_seq_one_letter_code
_entity_poly.pdbx_strand_id
1 'polypeptide(L)'
;MFLGFIMKISPINTLVFIFFVVILSPSLSDADTTAVFIIGDSLYDVGTNTYLLKSIAKANFPWYGIDFFNSTPNGRFCNGQNLADFTSTFFFSIKMHNGQAGRARIYVNLFAIILAKIAFGESVTSPPPFQAIHRGGINFQERLMEALDINSTRHWEGPIKKFTLASTKAKENPGKGVNFASSGCGIIDATSAIDQAVSITQQLKEVKFVYGNLSSQLGADKAKEYFEKATFVICIGNNDVNFFALFRYKLEPDPYIDKLIQSYNNTLTTLYKLGARKFGIFGVPYVGCSPLMRVTIKGGNCSKTANDLAQQFNIKLEGLLVRMQENSEDMHFSYANSYNLLYDIYMNPATYKIKYVNTACCGLGRFRAMSNCNPIARLCKDRKEYLFWDVSHPSQYIAQLMMEKFAFGEARYVGPITWSELVNI
;
A
#
# COMPACT_ATOMS: atom_id res chain seq x y z
N MET A 1 -15.89 -20.96 -17.81
CA MET A 1 -17.21 -20.71 -17.19
C MET A 1 -17.59 -19.21 -17.12
N PHE A 2 -16.63 -18.28 -17.02
CA PHE A 2 -16.89 -16.82 -16.99
C PHE A 2 -17.27 -16.20 -18.36
N LEU A 3 -16.64 -16.64 -19.46
CA LEU A 3 -17.04 -16.24 -20.83
C LEU A 3 -18.49 -16.62 -21.17
N GLY A 4 -18.98 -17.73 -20.63
CA GLY A 4 -20.36 -18.19 -20.86
C GLY A 4 -21.44 -17.39 -20.12
N PHE A 5 -21.07 -16.59 -19.11
CA PHE A 5 -22.01 -15.75 -18.37
C PHE A 5 -22.16 -14.37 -19.04
N ILE A 6 -21.07 -13.82 -19.59
CA ILE A 6 -21.08 -12.55 -20.34
C ILE A 6 -21.81 -12.72 -21.69
N MET A 7 -21.68 -13.88 -22.35
CA MET A 7 -22.39 -14.18 -23.61
C MET A 7 -23.91 -14.41 -23.47
N LYS A 8 -24.45 -14.47 -22.24
CA LYS A 8 -25.90 -14.62 -21.99
C LYS A 8 -26.61 -13.32 -21.66
N ILE A 9 -25.88 -12.22 -21.51
CA ILE A 9 -26.46 -10.90 -21.30
C ILE A 9 -26.81 -10.35 -22.69
N SER A 10 -28.08 -9.99 -22.91
CA SER A 10 -28.49 -9.46 -24.22
C SER A 10 -27.62 -8.22 -24.56
N PRO A 11 -27.32 -7.97 -25.85
CA PRO A 11 -26.54 -6.81 -26.25
C PRO A 11 -27.11 -5.50 -25.69
N ILE A 12 -28.44 -5.45 -25.52
CA ILE A 12 -29.18 -4.32 -24.93
C ILE A 12 -28.83 -4.16 -23.45
N ASN A 13 -28.76 -5.23 -22.66
CA ASN A 13 -28.41 -5.15 -21.23
C ASN A 13 -26.94 -4.76 -21.02
N THR A 14 -26.03 -5.19 -21.91
CA THR A 14 -24.63 -4.75 -21.89
C THR A 14 -24.50 -3.28 -22.28
N LEU A 15 -25.24 -2.83 -23.30
CA LEU A 15 -25.29 -1.43 -23.71
C LEU A 15 -25.91 -0.54 -22.63
N VAL A 16 -27.00 -0.96 -21.99
CA VAL A 16 -27.64 -0.24 -20.87
C VAL A 16 -26.71 -0.15 -19.68
N PHE A 17 -25.95 -1.21 -19.36
CA PHE A 17 -24.96 -1.18 -18.29
C PHE A 17 -23.80 -0.22 -18.60
N ILE A 18 -23.26 -0.25 -19.83
CA ILE A 18 -22.24 0.69 -20.29
C ILE A 18 -22.78 2.13 -20.28
N PHE A 19 -24.01 2.34 -20.73
CA PHE A 19 -24.67 3.64 -20.75
C PHE A 19 -24.90 4.18 -19.33
N PHE A 20 -25.26 3.33 -18.37
CA PHE A 20 -25.36 3.70 -16.95
C PHE A 20 -23.99 4.04 -16.35
N VAL A 21 -22.93 3.29 -16.68
CA VAL A 21 -21.56 3.56 -16.22
C VAL A 21 -21.02 4.88 -16.78
N VAL A 22 -21.32 5.19 -18.05
CA VAL A 22 -20.87 6.41 -18.75
C VAL A 22 -21.66 7.66 -18.35
N ILE A 23 -22.95 7.53 -18.02
CA ILE A 23 -23.79 8.67 -17.59
C ILE A 23 -23.63 8.98 -16.10
N LEU A 24 -23.32 7.98 -15.27
CA LEU A 24 -23.03 8.18 -13.84
C LEU A 24 -21.55 8.49 -13.55
N SER A 25 -20.67 8.43 -14.54
CA SER A 25 -19.31 8.94 -14.36
C SER A 25 -19.40 10.47 -14.26
N PRO A 26 -18.95 11.09 -13.17
CA PRO A 26 -18.76 12.53 -13.16
C PRO A 26 -17.89 12.91 -14.36
N SER A 27 -18.23 14.00 -15.05
CA SER A 27 -17.31 14.63 -15.99
C SER A 27 -15.95 14.78 -15.31
N LEU A 28 -14.93 14.08 -15.80
CA LEU A 28 -13.54 14.04 -15.33
C LEU A 28 -12.81 15.39 -15.51
N SER A 29 -13.53 16.50 -15.52
CA SER A 29 -12.96 17.84 -15.60
C SER A 29 -12.81 18.39 -14.18
N ASP A 30 -11.55 18.51 -13.76
CA ASP A 30 -11.08 19.40 -12.70
C ASP A 30 -11.34 18.98 -11.24
N ALA A 31 -11.43 17.67 -10.96
CA ALA A 31 -11.15 17.22 -9.60
C ALA A 31 -9.68 17.52 -9.29
N ASP A 32 -9.42 18.43 -8.34
CA ASP A 32 -8.09 18.71 -7.77
C ASP A 32 -7.59 17.44 -7.05
N THR A 33 -7.12 16.46 -7.82
CA THR A 33 -6.68 15.17 -7.29
C THR A 33 -5.39 15.40 -6.52
N THR A 34 -5.50 15.49 -5.19
CA THR A 34 -4.40 15.49 -4.24
C THR A 34 -3.43 14.34 -4.51
N ALA A 35 -2.14 14.66 -4.61
CA ALA A 35 -1.14 13.66 -4.89
C ALA A 35 -0.88 12.72 -3.70
N VAL A 36 -0.51 11.46 -3.95
CA VAL A 36 -0.18 10.49 -2.89
C VAL A 36 1.28 10.06 -2.98
N PHE A 37 2.04 10.27 -1.91
CA PHE A 37 3.41 9.80 -1.78
C PHE A 37 3.48 8.67 -0.77
N ILE A 38 3.92 7.49 -1.21
CA ILE A 38 3.98 6.30 -0.36
C ILE A 38 5.44 5.98 -0.05
N ILE A 39 5.74 5.87 1.24
CA ILE A 39 7.03 5.46 1.78
C ILE A 39 6.77 4.22 2.63
N GLY A 40 7.48 3.13 2.38
CA GLY A 40 7.05 1.89 3.01
C GLY A 40 7.87 0.66 2.72
N ASP A 41 7.27 -0.46 3.10
CA ASP A 41 7.81 -1.80 2.95
C ASP A 41 6.96 -2.70 2.04
N SER A 42 7.02 -4.01 2.25
CA SER A 42 6.35 -5.02 1.44
C SER A 42 4.83 -4.90 1.40
N LEU A 43 4.20 -4.30 2.42
CA LEU A 43 2.76 -4.10 2.44
C LEU A 43 2.30 -3.11 1.35
N TYR A 44 3.20 -2.22 0.93
CA TYR A 44 2.99 -1.21 -0.11
C TYR A 44 3.87 -1.40 -1.35
N ASP A 45 4.78 -2.38 -1.38
CA ASP A 45 5.63 -2.65 -2.54
C ASP A 45 4.79 -3.13 -3.74
N VAL A 46 4.86 -2.39 -4.85
CA VAL A 46 4.17 -2.71 -6.12
C VAL A 46 5.12 -3.26 -7.18
N GLY A 47 6.27 -3.79 -6.75
CA GLY A 47 7.28 -4.43 -7.58
C GLY A 47 8.62 -3.72 -7.63
N THR A 48 8.89 -2.77 -6.73
CA THR A 48 10.19 -2.12 -6.51
C THR A 48 11.30 -3.16 -6.43
N ASN A 49 11.12 -4.17 -5.56
CA ASN A 49 12.17 -5.16 -5.31
C ASN A 49 12.45 -6.10 -6.49
N THR A 50 11.53 -6.20 -7.46
CA THR A 50 11.74 -6.98 -8.70
C THR A 50 12.98 -6.51 -9.47
N TYR A 51 13.29 -5.21 -9.37
CA TYR A 51 14.39 -4.57 -10.09
C TYR A 51 15.69 -4.51 -9.27
N LEU A 52 15.66 -4.88 -7.99
CA LEU A 52 16.84 -4.94 -7.13
C LEU A 52 17.57 -6.26 -7.38
N LEU A 53 18.70 -6.22 -8.10
CA LEU A 53 19.45 -7.43 -8.46
C LEU A 53 19.81 -8.28 -7.24
N LYS A 54 20.24 -7.63 -6.14
CA LYS A 54 20.68 -8.30 -4.91
C LYS A 54 19.56 -8.57 -3.90
N SER A 55 18.35 -8.04 -4.10
CA SER A 55 17.27 -8.24 -3.14
C SER A 55 16.82 -9.70 -3.12
N ILE A 56 16.68 -10.23 -1.90
CA ILE A 56 16.13 -11.55 -1.63
C ILE A 56 14.62 -11.49 -1.35
N ALA A 57 14.10 -10.32 -1.02
CA ALA A 57 12.68 -10.10 -0.79
C ALA A 57 12.00 -9.72 -2.12
N LYS A 58 11.67 -10.72 -2.94
CA LYS A 58 10.98 -10.54 -4.23
C LYS A 58 9.64 -11.28 -4.27
N ALA A 59 8.70 -10.71 -5.01
CA ALA A 59 7.37 -11.29 -5.28
C ALA A 59 7.06 -11.32 -6.79
N ASN A 60 8.08 -11.49 -7.63
CA ASN A 60 8.00 -11.50 -9.09
C ASN A 60 7.91 -12.91 -9.70
N PHE A 61 7.39 -13.87 -8.93
CA PHE A 61 7.24 -15.26 -9.34
C PHE A 61 5.90 -15.82 -8.85
N PRO A 62 5.38 -16.92 -9.45
CA PRO A 62 4.16 -17.55 -8.96
C PRO A 62 4.29 -17.91 -7.48
N TRP A 63 3.32 -17.63 -6.62
CA TRP A 63 1.90 -17.36 -6.90
C TRP A 63 1.46 -15.90 -6.65
N TYR A 64 2.41 -14.98 -6.45
CA TYR A 64 2.09 -13.58 -6.23
C TYR A 64 1.34 -13.01 -7.44
N GLY A 65 0.29 -12.24 -7.19
CA GLY A 65 -0.54 -11.68 -8.26
C GLY A 65 -1.48 -12.66 -8.98
N ILE A 66 -1.68 -13.88 -8.48
CA ILE A 66 -2.58 -14.89 -9.07
C ILE A 66 -4.01 -14.37 -9.34
N ASP A 67 -4.50 -13.40 -8.57
CA ASP A 67 -5.84 -12.81 -8.71
C ASP A 67 -5.92 -11.67 -9.74
N PHE A 68 -4.79 -11.23 -10.30
CA PHE A 68 -4.81 -10.32 -11.44
C PHE A 68 -5.23 -11.04 -12.73
N PHE A 69 -5.61 -10.24 -13.73
CA PHE A 69 -5.81 -10.73 -15.09
C PHE A 69 -4.57 -11.50 -15.57
N ASN A 70 -4.77 -12.69 -16.14
CA ASN A 70 -3.73 -13.66 -16.51
C ASN A 70 -2.85 -14.21 -15.37
N SER A 71 -3.19 -13.98 -14.11
CA SER A 71 -2.49 -14.55 -12.93
C SER A 71 -0.97 -14.33 -12.97
N THR A 72 -0.53 -13.18 -13.49
CA THR A 72 0.89 -12.90 -13.74
C THR A 72 1.54 -12.28 -12.51
N PRO A 73 2.72 -12.77 -12.09
CA PRO A 73 3.48 -12.15 -11.01
C PRO A 73 3.84 -10.70 -11.32
N ASN A 74 3.61 -9.83 -10.33
CA ASN A 74 3.73 -8.38 -10.51
C ASN A 74 4.55 -7.70 -9.41
N GLY A 75 5.18 -8.47 -8.51
CA GLY A 75 6.04 -7.93 -7.46
C GLY A 75 5.32 -7.46 -6.20
N ARG A 76 3.99 -7.56 -6.13
CA ARG A 76 3.22 -7.33 -4.90
C ARG A 76 3.26 -8.56 -4.00
N PHE A 77 3.52 -8.36 -2.72
CA PHE A 77 3.49 -9.41 -1.70
C PHE A 77 2.05 -9.78 -1.29
N CYS A 78 1.24 -10.15 -2.29
CA CYS A 78 -0.17 -10.47 -2.13
C CYS A 78 -0.63 -11.42 -3.25
N ASN A 79 -1.76 -12.10 -3.06
CA ASN A 79 -2.42 -12.82 -4.15
C ASN A 79 -2.90 -11.90 -5.27
N GLY A 80 -3.11 -10.62 -5.01
CA GLY A 80 -3.45 -9.64 -6.03
C GLY A 80 -3.15 -8.24 -5.52
N GLN A 81 -4.16 -7.37 -5.48
CA GLN A 81 -3.99 -5.99 -5.02
C GLN A 81 -3.53 -5.93 -3.55
N ASN A 82 -2.57 -5.07 -3.26
CA ASN A 82 -2.09 -4.81 -1.89
C ASN A 82 -2.58 -3.46 -1.35
N LEU A 83 -2.03 -3.02 -0.22
CA LEU A 83 -2.45 -1.78 0.43
C LEU A 83 -2.21 -0.54 -0.44
N ALA A 84 -1.19 -0.53 -1.30
CA ALA A 84 -0.91 0.60 -2.21
C ALA A 84 -2.02 0.78 -3.24
N ASP A 85 -2.45 -0.32 -3.86
CA ASP A 85 -3.53 -0.32 -4.85
C ASP A 85 -4.83 0.20 -4.25
N PHE A 86 -5.19 -0.32 -3.06
CA PHE A 86 -6.40 0.12 -2.38
C PHE A 86 -6.28 1.57 -1.91
N THR A 87 -5.15 2.00 -1.35
CA THR A 87 -4.94 3.40 -0.94
C THR A 87 -5.21 4.37 -2.09
N SER A 88 -4.59 4.11 -3.24
CA SER A 88 -4.79 4.93 -4.44
C SER A 88 -6.27 4.93 -4.88
N THR A 89 -6.91 3.75 -4.89
CA THR A 89 -8.31 3.62 -5.32
C THR A 89 -9.28 4.35 -4.39
N PHE A 90 -9.11 4.18 -3.08
CA PHE A 90 -9.95 4.82 -2.07
C PHE A 90 -9.76 6.34 -2.11
N PHE A 91 -8.53 6.84 -2.15
CA PHE A 91 -8.27 8.28 -2.15
C PHE A 91 -8.82 8.97 -3.40
N PHE A 92 -8.62 8.36 -4.57
CA PHE A 92 -9.22 8.84 -5.81
C PHE A 92 -10.76 8.87 -5.73
N SER A 93 -11.37 7.79 -5.21
CA SER A 93 -12.83 7.69 -5.09
C SER A 93 -13.41 8.72 -4.10
N ILE A 94 -12.72 8.97 -2.99
CA ILE A 94 -13.14 9.95 -1.96
C ILE A 94 -13.16 11.36 -2.57
N LYS A 95 -12.12 11.74 -3.32
CA LYS A 95 -12.01 13.06 -3.96
C LYS A 95 -13.03 13.28 -5.08
N MET A 96 -13.28 12.28 -5.92
CA MET A 96 -14.31 12.37 -6.98
C MET A 96 -15.72 12.66 -6.46
N HIS A 97 -15.95 12.51 -5.16
CA HIS A 97 -17.26 12.71 -4.54
C HIS A 97 -17.29 13.80 -3.46
N ASN A 98 -16.29 14.69 -3.41
CA ASN A 98 -16.22 15.85 -2.50
C ASN A 98 -16.55 15.52 -1.03
N GLY A 99 -16.20 14.30 -0.57
CA GLY A 99 -16.51 13.84 0.79
C GLY A 99 -18.01 13.73 1.15
N GLN A 100 -18.94 14.06 0.24
CA GLN A 100 -20.39 14.10 0.51
C GLN A 100 -21.12 12.79 0.14
N ALA A 101 -20.45 11.84 -0.52
CA ALA A 101 -21.05 10.55 -0.83
C ALA A 101 -20.96 9.58 0.35
N GLY A 102 -22.10 9.15 0.88
CA GLY A 102 -22.16 8.08 1.89
C GLY A 102 -21.51 6.79 1.38
N ARG A 103 -20.97 5.98 2.32
CA ARG A 103 -20.22 4.73 2.10
C ARG A 103 -20.72 3.89 0.89
N ALA A 104 -22.04 3.71 0.75
CA ALA A 104 -22.65 2.94 -0.35
C ALA A 104 -22.33 3.45 -1.76
N ARG A 105 -22.28 4.77 -1.99
CA ARG A 105 -21.93 5.35 -3.31
C ARG A 105 -20.46 5.14 -3.63
N ILE A 106 -19.58 5.22 -2.62
CA ILE A 106 -18.16 4.90 -2.78
C ILE A 106 -17.99 3.44 -3.16
N TYR A 107 -18.68 2.48 -2.51
CA TYR A 107 -18.56 1.06 -2.91
C TYR A 107 -19.04 0.77 -4.33
N VAL A 108 -20.11 1.42 -4.81
CA VAL A 108 -20.61 1.21 -6.18
C VAL A 108 -19.58 1.69 -7.22
N ASN A 109 -18.96 2.85 -6.99
CA ASN A 109 -17.94 3.38 -7.89
C ASN A 109 -16.58 2.68 -7.73
N LEU A 110 -16.22 2.29 -6.51
CA LEU A 110 -15.06 1.43 -6.25
C LEU A 110 -15.21 0.11 -7.01
N PHE A 111 -16.41 -0.49 -6.98
CA PHE A 111 -16.71 -1.71 -7.73
C PHE A 111 -16.66 -1.48 -9.24
N ALA A 112 -17.17 -0.36 -9.76
CA ALA A 112 -17.08 -0.03 -11.18
C ALA A 112 -15.63 0.23 -11.64
N ILE A 113 -14.84 0.95 -10.85
CA ILE A 113 -13.41 1.23 -11.11
C ILE A 113 -12.60 -0.07 -11.04
N ILE A 114 -12.81 -0.87 -10.00
CA ILE A 114 -12.16 -2.18 -9.83
C ILE A 114 -12.55 -3.12 -10.96
N LEU A 115 -13.83 -3.19 -11.34
CA LEU A 115 -14.29 -4.06 -12.44
C LEU A 115 -13.75 -3.62 -13.79
N ALA A 116 -13.72 -2.33 -14.09
CA ALA A 116 -13.10 -1.81 -15.30
C ALA A 116 -11.62 -2.23 -15.33
N LYS A 117 -10.89 -2.00 -14.24
CA LYS A 117 -9.45 -2.31 -14.16
C LYS A 117 -9.13 -3.81 -14.16
N ILE A 118 -9.94 -4.64 -13.51
CA ILE A 118 -9.85 -6.11 -13.58
C ILE A 118 -10.12 -6.61 -15.01
N ALA A 119 -11.08 -6.01 -15.73
CA ALA A 119 -11.38 -6.37 -17.10
C ALA A 119 -10.26 -6.01 -18.08
N PHE A 120 -9.44 -5.01 -17.75
CA PHE A 120 -8.37 -4.50 -18.62
C PHE A 120 -6.94 -4.87 -18.17
N GLY A 121 -6.77 -5.55 -17.02
CA GLY A 121 -5.46 -5.99 -16.50
C GLY A 121 -4.64 -4.87 -15.88
N GLU A 122 -5.34 -3.85 -15.40
CA GLU A 122 -4.84 -2.50 -15.19
C GLU A 122 -4.67 -2.22 -13.67
N SER A 123 -3.52 -1.62 -13.28
CA SER A 123 -3.12 -1.35 -11.90
C SER A 123 -3.35 0.13 -11.53
N VAL A 124 -4.11 0.37 -10.45
CA VAL A 124 -4.47 1.72 -9.98
C VAL A 124 -3.24 2.57 -9.61
N THR A 125 -2.14 1.95 -9.19
CA THR A 125 -0.87 2.66 -9.07
C THR A 125 -0.15 2.62 -10.41
N SER A 126 0.17 3.79 -10.94
CA SER A 126 1.11 3.98 -12.06
C SER A 126 2.33 3.06 -11.87
N PRO A 127 3.00 2.61 -12.96
CA PRO A 127 4.18 1.75 -12.82
C PRO A 127 5.14 2.40 -11.81
N PRO A 128 5.78 1.60 -10.93
CA PRO A 128 6.50 2.15 -9.80
C PRO A 128 7.47 3.24 -10.30
N PRO A 129 7.59 4.36 -9.60
CA PRO A 129 8.68 5.32 -9.76
C PRO A 129 10.04 4.62 -9.86
N PHE A 130 10.17 3.44 -9.24
CA PHE A 130 11.32 2.58 -9.35
C PHE A 130 11.65 2.05 -10.77
N GLN A 131 10.67 1.85 -11.67
CA GLN A 131 10.96 1.61 -13.09
C GLN A 131 11.68 2.81 -13.73
N ALA A 132 11.43 4.03 -13.24
CA ALA A 132 12.07 5.25 -13.72
C ALA A 132 13.43 5.52 -13.05
N ILE A 133 13.58 5.23 -11.74
CA ILE A 133 14.73 5.62 -10.92
C ILE A 133 15.94 4.68 -11.05
N HIS A 134 15.75 3.36 -11.18
CA HIS A 134 16.86 2.38 -11.07
C HIS A 134 17.28 1.68 -12.36
N ARG A 135 16.64 1.98 -13.51
CA ARG A 135 17.01 1.38 -14.80
C ARG A 135 18.31 1.90 -15.43
N GLY A 136 19.02 2.85 -14.81
CA GLY A 136 20.34 3.34 -15.25
C GLY A 136 20.45 3.62 -16.76
N GLY A 137 20.18 4.85 -17.20
CA GLY A 137 20.33 5.22 -18.61
C GLY A 137 19.84 6.63 -18.93
N ILE A 138 20.22 7.12 -20.12
CA ILE A 138 20.19 8.53 -20.59
C ILE A 138 18.80 9.22 -20.53
N ASN A 139 17.71 8.50 -20.28
CA ASN A 139 16.33 9.03 -20.31
C ASN A 139 15.64 9.06 -18.93
N PHE A 140 16.40 9.34 -17.87
CA PHE A 140 15.89 9.38 -16.49
C PHE A 140 14.87 10.50 -16.23
N GLN A 141 15.15 11.73 -16.68
CA GLN A 141 14.25 12.88 -16.53
C GLN A 141 12.93 12.68 -17.29
N GLU A 142 12.96 12.13 -18.51
CA GLU A 142 11.75 11.88 -19.31
C GLU A 142 10.79 10.91 -18.62
N ARG A 143 11.30 9.82 -18.02
CA ARG A 143 10.46 8.80 -17.37
C ARG A 143 9.86 9.26 -16.04
N LEU A 144 10.59 10.07 -15.27
CA LEU A 144 10.05 10.70 -14.07
C LEU A 144 8.91 11.67 -14.44
N MET A 145 9.08 12.41 -15.54
CA MET A 145 8.05 13.31 -16.06
C MET A 145 6.81 12.59 -16.54
N GLU A 146 6.98 11.42 -17.15
CA GLU A 146 5.88 10.55 -17.53
C GLU A 146 5.15 9.93 -16.33
N ALA A 147 5.86 9.62 -15.24
CA ALA A 147 5.26 9.07 -14.02
C ALA A 147 4.52 10.14 -13.19
N LEU A 148 5.04 11.38 -13.16
CA LEU A 148 4.43 12.51 -12.46
C LEU A 148 3.27 13.15 -13.26
N ASP A 149 3.19 12.92 -14.57
CA ASP A 149 2.19 13.43 -15.52
C ASP A 149 1.76 14.88 -15.26
N ILE A 150 2.74 15.79 -15.23
CA ILE A 150 2.56 17.20 -14.85
C ILE A 150 1.90 18.04 -15.98
N ASN A 151 1.46 17.42 -17.08
CA ASN A 151 0.81 18.15 -18.16
C ASN A 151 -0.66 18.45 -17.81
N SER A 152 -0.93 19.66 -17.28
CA SER A 152 -2.27 20.16 -16.97
C SER A 152 -3.22 20.26 -18.17
N THR A 153 -2.71 20.08 -19.40
CA THR A 153 -3.49 20.15 -20.66
C THR A 153 -3.75 18.77 -21.28
N ARG A 154 -3.26 17.68 -20.67
CA ARG A 154 -3.45 16.33 -21.19
C ARG A 154 -4.89 15.88 -20.92
N HIS A 155 -5.66 15.75 -22.00
CA HIS A 155 -6.99 15.16 -21.93
C HIS A 155 -6.90 13.65 -21.78
N TRP A 156 -7.83 13.10 -20.99
CA TRP A 156 -7.98 11.67 -20.75
C TRP A 156 -8.22 10.93 -22.08
N GLU A 157 -7.26 10.13 -22.54
CA GLU A 157 -7.49 9.23 -23.67
C GLU A 157 -8.18 7.97 -23.14
N GLY A 158 -9.44 7.77 -23.51
CA GLY A 158 -10.19 6.58 -23.12
C GLY A 158 -9.55 5.28 -23.61
N PRO A 159 -9.89 4.12 -23.00
CA PRO A 159 -9.26 2.85 -23.30
C PRO A 159 -9.39 2.48 -24.79
N ILE A 160 -8.26 2.13 -25.41
CA ILE A 160 -8.19 1.76 -26.83
C ILE A 160 -8.77 0.35 -27.00
N LYS A 161 -9.80 0.21 -27.85
CA LYS A 161 -10.58 -1.02 -28.10
C LYS A 161 -9.82 -2.24 -28.63
N LYS A 162 -8.50 -2.18 -28.83
CA LYS A 162 -7.69 -3.30 -29.37
C LYS A 162 -6.34 -3.43 -28.66
N PHE A 163 -6.12 -4.60 -28.08
CA PHE A 163 -4.84 -5.03 -27.51
C PHE A 163 -3.78 -5.14 -28.62
N THR A 164 -2.78 -4.25 -28.59
CA THR A 164 -1.65 -4.21 -29.54
C THR A 164 -0.37 -3.92 -28.75
N LEU A 165 0.82 -4.03 -29.34
CA LEU A 165 2.07 -3.58 -28.68
C LEU A 165 2.05 -2.08 -28.27
N ALA A 166 1.05 -1.32 -28.74
CA ALA A 166 0.76 0.04 -28.29
C ALA A 166 -0.05 0.08 -26.97
N SER A 167 -0.82 -0.96 -26.61
CA SER A 167 -1.53 -1.02 -25.31
C SER A 167 -0.58 -1.23 -24.13
N THR A 168 0.63 -1.77 -24.36
CA THR A 168 1.72 -1.74 -23.36
C THR A 168 2.34 -0.34 -23.18
N LYS A 169 1.96 0.64 -24.01
CA LYS A 169 2.34 2.05 -23.86
C LYS A 169 1.21 2.93 -23.31
N ALA A 170 -0.01 2.41 -23.20
CA ALA A 170 -1.10 3.09 -22.51
C ALA A 170 -0.75 3.15 -21.02
N LYS A 171 -0.59 4.36 -20.50
CA LYS A 171 -0.20 4.60 -19.12
C LYS A 171 -1.47 4.90 -18.33
N GLU A 172 -1.81 4.00 -17.43
CA GLU A 172 -2.78 4.29 -16.39
C GLU A 172 -2.21 5.32 -15.43
N ASN A 173 -2.91 6.43 -15.25
CA ASN A 173 -2.65 7.32 -14.13
C ASN A 173 -3.96 7.77 -13.49
N PRO A 174 -4.60 6.94 -12.65
CA PRO A 174 -5.79 7.39 -11.94
C PRO A 174 -5.45 8.20 -10.68
N GLY A 175 -4.18 8.44 -10.34
CA GLY A 175 -3.80 9.33 -9.24
C GLY A 175 -2.44 9.98 -9.44
N LYS A 176 -2.36 11.30 -9.23
CA LYS A 176 -1.08 12.02 -9.15
C LYS A 176 -0.32 11.46 -7.93
N GLY A 177 0.92 10.99 -8.05
CA GLY A 177 1.59 10.37 -6.90
C GLY A 177 2.77 9.47 -7.23
N VAL A 178 3.49 9.03 -6.19
CA VAL A 178 4.76 8.31 -6.31
C VAL A 178 4.88 7.30 -5.15
N ASN A 179 5.06 6.01 -5.46
CA ASN A 179 5.30 4.96 -4.48
C ASN A 179 6.78 4.55 -4.41
N PHE A 180 7.42 4.80 -3.27
CA PHE A 180 8.82 4.49 -2.98
C PHE A 180 9.00 3.20 -2.18
N ALA A 181 7.91 2.54 -1.78
CA ALA A 181 7.98 1.39 -0.88
C ALA A 181 8.81 0.24 -1.45
N SER A 182 9.55 -0.44 -0.57
CA SER A 182 10.46 -1.54 -0.91
C SER A 182 10.41 -2.62 0.15
N SER A 183 10.09 -3.86 -0.27
CA SER A 183 10.00 -4.99 0.65
C SER A 183 11.27 -5.20 1.47
N GLY A 184 11.11 -5.39 2.78
CA GLY A 184 12.20 -5.52 3.74
C GLY A 184 12.72 -4.19 4.31
N CYS A 185 12.20 -3.05 3.84
CA CYS A 185 12.56 -1.75 4.41
C CYS A 185 12.15 -1.66 5.89
N GLY A 186 13.11 -1.29 6.74
CA GLY A 186 12.87 -0.93 8.14
C GLY A 186 12.97 0.58 8.38
N ILE A 187 12.64 0.98 9.61
CA ILE A 187 12.83 2.33 10.15
C ILE A 187 14.32 2.67 10.28
N ILE A 188 15.18 1.66 10.42
CA ILE A 188 16.63 1.82 10.37
C ILE A 188 17.22 1.07 9.17
N ASP A 189 18.20 1.69 8.52
CA ASP A 189 18.86 1.14 7.32
C ASP A 189 19.49 -0.24 7.55
N ALA A 190 19.96 -0.52 8.77
CA ALA A 190 20.52 -1.81 9.13
C ALA A 190 19.53 -2.98 8.98
N THR A 191 18.24 -2.76 9.27
CA THR A 191 17.18 -3.74 9.03
C THR A 191 17.00 -3.97 7.53
N SER A 192 16.97 -2.88 6.75
CA SER A 192 16.80 -2.92 5.28
C SER A 192 17.93 -3.65 4.55
N ALA A 193 19.15 -3.58 5.10
CA ALA A 193 20.32 -4.23 4.53
C ALA A 193 20.23 -5.77 4.51
N ILE A 194 19.42 -6.37 5.39
CA ILE A 194 19.24 -7.83 5.47
C ILE A 194 18.64 -8.36 4.18
N ASP A 195 17.56 -7.71 3.71
CA ASP A 195 16.85 -8.09 2.50
C ASP A 195 17.40 -7.42 1.23
N GLN A 196 18.48 -6.64 1.38
CA GLN A 196 19.02 -5.75 0.35
C GLN A 196 17.92 -4.87 -0.26
N ALA A 197 17.06 -4.34 0.60
CA ALA A 197 15.94 -3.48 0.28
C ALA A 197 16.40 -2.03 0.07
N VAL A 198 15.54 -1.21 -0.56
CA VAL A 198 15.72 0.25 -0.58
C VAL A 198 15.45 0.77 0.83
N SER A 199 16.48 1.30 1.49
CA SER A 199 16.37 1.80 2.86
C SER A 199 15.50 3.04 2.95
N ILE A 200 15.00 3.34 4.15
CA ILE A 200 14.23 4.57 4.40
C ILE A 200 15.03 5.83 4.04
N THR A 201 16.34 5.83 4.29
CA THR A 201 17.23 6.92 3.88
C THR A 201 17.22 7.11 2.37
N GLN A 202 17.23 6.01 1.61
CA GLN A 202 17.19 6.06 0.16
C GLN A 202 15.81 6.48 -0.37
N GLN A 203 14.71 5.96 0.19
CA GLN A 203 13.35 6.40 -0.16
C GLN A 203 13.18 7.91 0.09
N LEU A 204 13.72 8.46 1.19
CA LEU A 204 13.68 9.90 1.46
C LEU A 204 14.54 10.73 0.48
N LYS A 205 15.67 10.19 0.00
CA LYS A 205 16.45 10.84 -1.07
C LYS A 205 15.65 10.91 -2.35
N GLU A 206 14.87 9.88 -2.66
CA GLU A 206 14.00 9.85 -3.83
C GLU A 206 12.85 10.85 -3.72
N VAL A 207 12.24 11.00 -2.54
CA VAL A 207 11.25 12.07 -2.27
C VAL A 207 11.87 13.46 -2.49
N LYS A 208 13.06 13.71 -1.94
CA LYS A 208 13.79 14.98 -2.13
C LYS A 208 14.10 15.24 -3.60
N PHE A 209 14.47 14.20 -4.32
CA PHE A 209 14.74 14.29 -5.75
C PHE A 209 13.48 14.67 -6.54
N VAL A 210 12.32 14.06 -6.23
CA VAL A 210 11.04 14.44 -6.82
C VAL A 210 10.68 15.89 -6.51
N TYR A 211 10.84 16.31 -5.25
CA TYR A 211 10.60 17.70 -4.84
C TYR A 211 11.48 18.69 -5.61
N GLY A 212 12.78 18.39 -5.74
CA GLY A 212 13.73 19.21 -6.49
C GLY A 212 13.34 19.34 -7.95
N ASN A 213 12.94 18.24 -8.60
CA ASN A 213 12.50 18.26 -9.98
C ASN A 213 11.20 19.05 -10.17
N LEU A 214 10.21 18.89 -9.27
CA LEU A 214 9.00 19.71 -9.28
C LEU A 214 9.32 21.20 -9.11
N SER A 215 10.24 21.53 -8.19
CA SER A 215 10.68 22.91 -7.95
C SER A 215 11.32 23.53 -9.20
N SER A 216 12.15 22.77 -9.93
CA SER A 216 12.76 23.25 -11.17
C SER A 216 11.75 23.50 -12.30
N GLN A 217 10.59 22.85 -12.28
CA GLN A 217 9.62 22.90 -13.37
C GLN A 217 8.45 23.84 -13.11
N LEU A 218 7.94 23.83 -11.89
CA LEU A 218 6.78 24.61 -11.49
C LEU A 218 7.16 25.90 -10.75
N GLY A 219 8.42 26.01 -10.30
CA GLY A 219 8.86 27.01 -9.34
C GLY A 219 8.73 26.49 -7.90
N ALA A 220 9.54 27.04 -6.99
CA ALA A 220 9.63 26.59 -5.60
C ALA A 220 8.28 26.69 -4.86
N ASP A 221 7.55 27.78 -5.04
CA ASP A 221 6.28 28.02 -4.34
C ASP A 221 5.21 27.00 -4.75
N LYS A 222 5.09 26.71 -6.06
CA LYS A 222 4.13 25.72 -6.57
C LYS A 222 4.50 24.29 -6.18
N ALA A 223 5.79 23.97 -6.11
CA ALA A 223 6.25 22.66 -5.64
C ALA A 223 5.97 22.46 -4.15
N LYS A 224 6.14 23.51 -3.35
CA LYS A 224 5.75 23.54 -1.94
C LYS A 224 4.25 23.34 -1.77
N GLU A 225 3.43 24.12 -2.49
CA GLU A 225 1.96 23.98 -2.49
C GLU A 225 1.53 22.57 -2.90
N TYR A 226 2.20 21.97 -3.89
CA TYR A 226 1.93 20.59 -4.31
C TYR A 226 2.18 19.59 -3.18
N PHE A 227 3.26 19.75 -2.42
CA PHE A 227 3.58 18.89 -1.26
C PHE A 227 2.64 19.14 -0.07
N GLU A 228 2.23 20.38 0.16
CA GLU A 228 1.26 20.75 1.21
C GLU A 228 -0.10 20.09 0.93
N LYS A 229 -0.54 20.13 -0.34
CA LYS A 229 -1.77 19.49 -0.78
C LYS A 229 -1.68 17.97 -0.85
N ALA A 230 -0.49 17.38 -0.93
CA ALA A 230 -0.29 15.94 -1.06
C ALA A 230 -0.51 15.18 0.27
N THR A 231 -0.88 13.90 0.17
CA THR A 231 -0.93 12.98 1.31
C THR A 231 0.27 12.04 1.29
N PHE A 232 1.02 12.01 2.39
CA PHE A 232 2.17 11.14 2.60
C PHE A 232 1.76 9.93 3.43
N VAL A 233 1.84 8.75 2.84
CA VAL A 233 1.52 7.48 3.49
C VAL A 233 2.81 6.80 3.91
N ILE A 234 2.93 6.46 5.21
CA ILE A 234 4.13 5.83 5.77
C ILE A 234 3.76 4.49 6.40
N CYS A 235 4.33 3.41 5.86
CA CYS A 235 4.11 2.03 6.30
C CYS A 235 5.44 1.29 6.51
N ILE A 236 6.01 1.42 7.70
CA ILE A 236 7.29 0.81 8.10
C ILE A 236 7.28 0.46 9.60
N GLY A 237 8.13 -0.49 10.00
CA GLY A 237 8.42 -0.80 11.42
C GLY A 237 8.20 -2.28 11.80
N ASN A 238 7.35 -3.01 11.08
CA ASN A 238 7.17 -4.44 11.28
C ASN A 238 8.44 -5.24 11.02
N ASN A 239 9.28 -4.84 10.04
CA ASN A 239 10.56 -5.50 9.79
C ASN A 239 11.52 -5.34 10.96
N ASP A 240 11.56 -4.16 11.60
CA ASP A 240 12.38 -3.88 12.79
C ASP A 240 11.88 -4.67 14.01
N VAL A 241 10.57 -4.68 14.26
CA VAL A 241 9.96 -5.46 15.34
C VAL A 241 10.19 -6.96 15.14
N ASN A 242 9.99 -7.46 13.91
CA ASN A 242 10.23 -8.86 13.59
C ASN A 242 11.70 -9.23 13.74
N PHE A 243 12.61 -8.39 13.26
CA PHE A 243 14.05 -8.59 13.39
C PHE A 243 14.46 -8.68 14.86
N PHE A 244 13.96 -7.77 15.70
CA PHE A 244 14.27 -7.81 17.12
C PHE A 244 13.73 -9.09 17.77
N ALA A 245 12.46 -9.41 17.53
CA ALA A 245 11.81 -10.57 18.12
C ALA A 245 12.47 -11.90 17.69
N LEU A 246 13.00 -11.99 16.47
CA LEU A 246 13.65 -13.20 15.96
C LEU A 246 15.12 -13.31 16.36
N PHE A 247 15.86 -12.21 16.33
CA PHE A 247 17.32 -12.25 16.37
C PHE A 247 17.93 -11.51 17.57
N ARG A 248 17.15 -10.67 18.27
CA ARG A 248 17.62 -9.81 19.38
C ARG A 248 16.79 -9.95 20.65
N TYR A 249 15.91 -10.97 20.76
CA TYR A 249 14.97 -11.15 21.87
C TYR A 249 15.60 -11.25 23.28
N LYS A 250 16.92 -11.43 23.37
CA LYS A 250 17.68 -11.44 24.64
C LYS A 250 18.15 -10.06 25.09
N LEU A 251 17.97 -9.03 24.26
CA LEU A 251 18.31 -7.65 24.58
C LEU A 251 17.12 -6.93 25.20
N GLU A 252 17.39 -5.85 25.93
CA GLU A 252 16.36 -4.96 26.46
C GLU A 252 15.61 -4.25 25.30
N PRO A 253 14.27 -4.31 25.26
CA PRO A 253 13.46 -3.65 24.22
C PRO A 253 13.57 -2.13 24.17
N ASP A 254 13.57 -1.45 25.32
CA ASP A 254 13.33 -0.01 25.41
C ASP A 254 14.35 0.83 24.60
N PRO A 255 15.68 0.62 24.71
CA PRO A 255 16.65 1.39 23.94
C PRO A 255 16.51 1.18 22.43
N TYR A 256 16.06 -0.01 22.02
CA TYR A 256 15.81 -0.30 20.61
C TYR A 256 14.59 0.45 20.10
N ILE A 257 13.47 0.39 20.83
CA ILE A 257 12.25 1.12 20.47
C ILE A 257 12.49 2.63 20.45
N ASP A 258 13.20 3.19 21.44
CA ASP A 258 13.52 4.62 21.48
C ASP A 258 14.34 5.06 20.26
N LYS A 259 15.29 4.22 19.82
CA LYS A 259 16.03 4.45 18.59
C LYS A 259 15.14 4.43 17.35
N LEU A 260 14.17 3.50 17.27
CA LEU A 260 13.22 3.46 16.16
C LEU A 260 12.37 4.74 16.14
N ILE A 261 11.84 5.18 17.29
CA ILE A 261 11.03 6.39 17.41
C ILE A 261 11.83 7.64 17.04
N GLN A 262 13.10 7.74 17.44
CA GLN A 262 13.98 8.83 17.04
C GLN A 262 14.20 8.85 15.51
N SER A 263 14.46 7.69 14.90
CA SER A 263 14.62 7.58 13.44
C SER A 263 13.32 7.95 12.71
N TYR A 264 12.16 7.50 13.21
CA TYR A 264 10.85 7.83 12.65
C TYR A 264 10.57 9.33 12.72
N ASN A 265 10.91 9.99 13.84
CA ASN A 265 10.81 11.44 13.99
C ASN A 265 11.66 12.18 12.94
N ASN A 266 12.87 11.70 12.67
CA ASN A 266 13.74 12.29 11.64
C ASN A 266 13.12 12.16 10.23
N THR A 267 12.49 11.02 9.93
CA THR A 267 11.74 10.81 8.68
C THR A 267 10.60 11.81 8.55
N LEU A 268 9.72 11.90 9.56
CA LEU A 268 8.58 12.84 9.55
C LEU A 268 9.05 14.29 9.46
N THR A 269 10.05 14.67 10.24
CA THR A 269 10.65 16.02 10.22
C THR A 269 11.22 16.36 8.84
N THR A 270 11.86 15.39 8.18
CA THR A 270 12.40 15.59 6.83
C THR A 270 11.29 15.87 5.81
N LEU A 271 10.20 15.10 5.85
CA LEU A 271 9.07 15.29 4.95
C LEU A 271 8.34 16.61 5.23
N TYR A 272 8.11 16.93 6.50
CA TYR A 272 7.48 18.18 6.92
C TYR A 272 8.27 19.42 6.44
N LYS A 273 9.61 19.37 6.53
CA LYS A 273 10.51 20.41 6.00
C LYS A 273 10.46 20.56 4.47
N LEU A 274 10.04 19.52 3.74
CA LEU A 274 9.80 19.57 2.29
C LEU A 274 8.39 20.09 1.94
N GLY A 275 7.56 20.42 2.93
CA GLY A 275 6.20 20.91 2.72
C GLY A 275 5.11 19.87 2.96
N ALA A 276 5.43 18.63 3.34
CA ALA A 276 4.39 17.66 3.67
C ALA A 276 3.55 18.13 4.87
N ARG A 277 2.22 18.08 4.74
CA ARG A 277 1.27 18.47 5.80
C ARG A 277 0.33 17.35 6.21
N LYS A 278 -0.01 16.43 5.31
CA LYS A 278 -0.97 15.35 5.57
C LYS A 278 -0.28 13.99 5.64
N PHE A 279 -0.35 13.32 6.80
CA PHE A 279 0.35 12.07 7.07
C PHE A 279 -0.59 10.90 7.39
N GLY A 280 -0.69 9.92 6.50
CA GLY A 280 -1.35 8.64 6.76
C GLY A 280 -0.33 7.64 7.32
N ILE A 281 -0.45 7.25 8.58
CA ILE A 281 0.57 6.46 9.29
C ILE A 281 0.04 5.08 9.63
N PHE A 282 0.77 4.02 9.28
CA PHE A 282 0.46 2.67 9.75
C PHE A 282 1.13 2.38 11.07
N GLY A 283 0.33 1.91 12.04
CA GLY A 283 0.82 1.16 13.17
C GLY A 283 1.39 -0.19 12.76
N VAL A 284 2.38 -0.67 13.51
CA VAL A 284 2.89 -2.04 13.37
C VAL A 284 1.74 -3.02 13.68
N PRO A 285 1.45 -3.98 12.79
CA PRO A 285 0.35 -4.92 12.96
C PRO A 285 0.57 -5.92 14.12
N TYR A 286 -0.43 -6.77 14.37
CA TYR A 286 -0.37 -7.91 15.32
C TYR A 286 0.59 -9.04 14.83
N VAL A 287 1.86 -8.69 14.66
CA VAL A 287 2.87 -9.49 13.95
C VAL A 287 3.25 -10.80 14.64
N GLY A 288 3.10 -10.89 15.97
CA GLY A 288 3.45 -12.07 16.74
C GLY A 288 2.61 -13.30 16.40
N CYS A 289 1.43 -13.11 15.81
CA CYS A 289 0.58 -14.21 15.34
C CYS A 289 0.73 -14.53 13.85
N SER A 290 1.62 -13.85 13.12
CA SER A 290 1.93 -14.19 11.72
C SER A 290 2.45 -15.63 11.61
N PRO A 291 2.21 -16.33 10.48
CA PRO A 291 2.78 -17.66 10.24
C PRO A 291 4.31 -17.68 10.40
N LEU A 292 5.00 -16.60 10.00
CA LEU A 292 6.44 -16.38 10.20
C LEU A 292 6.85 -16.46 11.68
N MET A 293 6.10 -15.84 12.59
CA MET A 293 6.41 -15.93 14.03
C MET A 293 6.00 -17.27 14.62
N ARG A 294 4.84 -17.79 14.23
CA ARG A 294 4.34 -19.06 14.78
C ARG A 294 5.23 -20.24 14.39
N VAL A 295 5.85 -20.22 13.21
CA VAL A 295 6.73 -21.32 12.78
C VAL A 295 8.03 -21.39 13.60
N THR A 296 8.43 -20.33 14.29
CA THR A 296 9.65 -20.33 15.14
C THR A 296 9.36 -20.70 16.59
N ILE A 297 8.10 -20.59 17.04
CA ILE A 297 7.70 -20.94 18.41
C ILE A 297 7.32 -22.43 18.51
N LYS A 298 7.86 -23.12 19.52
CA LYS A 298 7.47 -24.51 19.85
C LYS A 298 5.97 -24.53 20.21
N GLY A 299 5.20 -25.42 19.57
CA GLY A 299 3.73 -25.46 19.70
C GLY A 299 2.98 -24.46 18.81
N GLY A 300 3.67 -23.47 18.24
CA GLY A 300 3.05 -22.52 17.29
C GLY A 300 2.11 -21.51 17.94
N ASN A 301 2.33 -21.17 19.20
CA ASN A 301 1.66 -20.03 19.82
C ASN A 301 2.17 -18.72 19.21
N CYS A 302 1.40 -17.65 19.38
CA CYS A 302 1.85 -16.33 18.98
C CYS A 302 3.05 -15.89 19.84
N SER A 303 3.98 -15.16 19.23
CA SER A 303 5.12 -14.56 19.92
C SER A 303 4.65 -13.39 20.78
N LYS A 304 4.67 -13.57 22.11
CA LYS A 304 4.39 -12.49 23.07
C LYS A 304 5.37 -11.34 22.90
N THR A 305 6.67 -11.64 22.78
CA THR A 305 7.73 -10.64 22.58
C THR A 305 7.47 -9.75 21.36
N ALA A 306 7.11 -10.34 20.20
CA ALA A 306 6.83 -9.55 19.00
C ALA A 306 5.59 -8.66 19.16
N ASN A 307 4.54 -9.19 19.81
CA ASN A 307 3.30 -8.45 20.06
C ASN A 307 3.48 -7.32 21.08
N ASP A 308 4.27 -7.54 22.14
CA ASP A 308 4.60 -6.52 23.15
C ASP A 308 5.43 -5.38 22.50
N LEU A 309 6.45 -5.73 21.70
CA LEU A 309 7.26 -4.76 20.97
C LEU A 309 6.43 -3.92 20.00
N ALA A 310 5.52 -4.54 19.25
CA ALA A 310 4.62 -3.84 18.34
C ALA A 310 3.73 -2.84 19.10
N GLN A 311 3.15 -3.22 20.24
CA GLN A 311 2.35 -2.30 21.06
C GLN A 311 3.19 -1.16 21.64
N GLN A 312 4.36 -1.47 22.22
CA GLN A 312 5.26 -0.46 22.78
C GLN A 312 5.70 0.57 21.74
N PHE A 313 6.06 0.10 20.54
CA PHE A 313 6.38 0.97 19.42
C PHE A 313 5.19 1.83 19.02
N ASN A 314 4.01 1.23 18.84
CA ASN A 314 2.79 1.92 18.42
C ASN A 314 2.39 3.04 19.39
N ILE A 315 2.41 2.77 20.70
CA ILE A 315 2.10 3.77 21.74
C ILE A 315 3.06 4.96 21.64
N LYS A 316 4.36 4.72 21.50
CA LYS A 316 5.35 5.81 21.38
C LYS A 316 5.25 6.54 20.04
N LEU A 317 4.87 5.85 18.96
CA LEU A 317 4.64 6.45 17.64
C LEU A 317 3.42 7.38 17.68
N GLU A 318 2.29 6.95 18.23
CA GLU A 318 1.11 7.81 18.40
C GLU A 318 1.45 9.05 19.24
N GLY A 319 2.17 8.86 20.35
CA GLY A 319 2.65 9.99 21.16
C GLY A 319 3.60 10.93 20.40
N LEU A 320 4.43 10.41 19.49
CA LEU A 320 5.25 11.23 18.61
C LEU A 320 4.38 12.04 17.63
N LEU A 321 3.38 11.42 16.99
CA LEU A 321 2.51 12.08 16.03
C LEU A 321 1.73 13.24 16.66
N VAL A 322 1.17 13.03 17.86
CA VAL A 322 0.49 14.08 18.64
C VAL A 322 1.44 15.25 18.90
N ARG A 323 2.63 14.98 19.45
CA ARG A 323 3.63 16.03 19.71
C ARG A 323 4.05 16.76 18.44
N MET A 324 4.19 16.05 17.31
CA MET A 324 4.56 16.68 16.05
C MET A 324 3.46 17.61 15.55
N GLN A 325 2.19 17.18 15.58
CA GLN A 325 1.05 18.01 15.21
C GLN A 325 0.92 19.26 16.11
N GLU A 326 1.14 19.13 17.42
CA GLU A 326 1.10 20.29 18.35
C GLU A 326 2.20 21.32 18.08
N ASN A 327 3.35 20.89 17.55
CA ASN A 327 4.52 21.74 17.33
C ASN A 327 4.75 22.13 15.86
N SER A 328 3.86 21.71 14.96
CA SER A 328 4.03 21.90 13.52
C SER A 328 2.76 22.51 12.93
N GLU A 329 2.90 23.71 12.37
CA GLU A 329 1.80 24.43 11.74
C GLU A 329 1.19 23.61 10.59
N ASP A 330 -0.14 23.48 10.61
CA ASP A 330 -0.94 22.80 9.59
C ASP A 330 -0.56 21.32 9.35
N MET A 331 0.11 20.68 10.32
CA MET A 331 0.36 19.24 10.25
C MET A 331 -0.88 18.46 10.70
N HIS A 332 -1.38 17.60 9.83
CA HIS A 332 -2.47 16.67 10.10
C HIS A 332 -2.00 15.24 9.95
N PHE A 333 -2.41 14.36 10.85
CA PHE A 333 -2.14 12.93 10.70
C PHE A 333 -3.40 12.10 10.90
N SER A 334 -3.37 10.90 10.32
CA SER A 334 -4.29 9.83 10.63
C SER A 334 -3.52 8.52 10.80
N TYR A 335 -3.64 7.96 12.00
CA TYR A 335 -3.01 6.71 12.42
C TYR A 335 -3.94 5.53 12.17
N ALA A 336 -3.53 4.62 11.30
CA ALA A 336 -4.16 3.33 11.04
C ALA A 336 -3.70 2.30 12.07
N ASN A 337 -4.55 2.00 13.05
CA ASN A 337 -4.30 1.02 14.10
C ASN A 337 -4.45 -0.42 13.56
N SER A 338 -3.46 -0.83 12.77
CA SER A 338 -3.38 -2.17 12.19
C SER A 338 -3.21 -3.26 13.25
N TYR A 339 -2.68 -2.93 14.43
CA TYR A 339 -2.57 -3.86 15.54
C TYR A 339 -3.95 -4.32 16.00
N ASN A 340 -4.81 -3.39 16.39
CA ASN A 340 -6.15 -3.70 16.89
C ASN A 340 -7.00 -4.40 15.83
N LEU A 341 -6.93 -3.96 14.57
CA LEU A 341 -7.70 -4.58 13.50
C LEU A 341 -7.29 -6.04 13.28
N LEU A 342 -5.98 -6.31 13.15
CA LEU A 342 -5.53 -7.69 12.93
C LEU A 342 -5.68 -8.56 14.18
N TYR A 343 -5.59 -7.98 15.38
CA TYR A 343 -5.93 -8.66 16.64
C TYR A 343 -7.40 -9.09 16.64
N ASP A 344 -8.33 -8.17 16.34
CA ASP A 344 -9.77 -8.47 16.34
C ASP A 344 -10.13 -9.51 15.27
N ILE A 345 -9.52 -9.44 14.08
CA ILE A 345 -9.70 -10.46 13.02
C ILE A 345 -9.16 -11.81 13.49
N TYR A 346 -7.99 -11.84 14.15
CA TYR A 346 -7.40 -13.09 14.64
C TYR A 346 -8.27 -13.72 15.73
N MET A 347 -8.81 -12.91 16.66
CA MET A 347 -9.60 -13.39 17.80
C MET A 347 -11.05 -13.70 17.42
N ASN A 348 -11.62 -13.00 16.44
CA ASN A 348 -13.03 -13.13 16.05
C ASN A 348 -13.18 -13.32 14.52
N PRO A 349 -12.54 -14.35 13.92
CA PRO A 349 -12.39 -14.44 12.47
C PRO A 349 -13.71 -14.59 11.70
N ALA A 350 -14.71 -15.24 12.30
CA ALA A 350 -16.02 -15.44 11.68
C ALA A 350 -16.74 -14.09 11.39
N THR A 351 -16.57 -13.09 12.26
CA THR A 351 -17.12 -11.73 12.06
C THR A 351 -16.59 -11.08 10.77
N TYR A 352 -15.38 -11.45 10.38
CA TYR A 352 -14.70 -10.93 9.19
C TYR A 352 -14.68 -11.93 8.03
N LYS A 353 -15.50 -13.00 8.09
CA LYS A 353 -15.58 -14.06 7.07
C LYS A 353 -14.24 -14.77 6.82
N ILE A 354 -13.36 -14.79 7.83
CA ILE A 354 -12.09 -15.52 7.82
C ILE A 354 -12.28 -16.86 8.50
N LYS A 355 -11.64 -17.90 7.96
CA LYS A 355 -11.58 -19.24 8.56
C LYS A 355 -10.17 -19.60 9.03
N TYR A 356 -9.15 -19.13 8.32
CA TYR A 356 -7.76 -19.49 8.58
C TYR A 356 -6.95 -18.26 8.99
N VAL A 357 -6.78 -18.08 10.30
CA VAL A 357 -5.97 -16.99 10.88
C VAL A 357 -4.54 -17.39 11.19
N ASN A 358 -4.26 -18.69 11.22
CA ASN A 358 -3.05 -19.23 11.83
C ASN A 358 -2.09 -19.85 10.79
N THR A 359 -2.53 -20.04 9.55
CA THR A 359 -1.74 -20.61 8.46
C THR A 359 -1.82 -19.71 7.23
N ALA A 360 -0.76 -19.67 6.43
CA ALA A 360 -0.75 -18.95 5.17
C ALA A 360 -1.57 -19.65 4.09
N CYS A 361 -2.06 -18.90 3.10
CA CYS A 361 -2.68 -19.48 1.91
C CYS A 361 -1.63 -20.09 0.96
N CYS A 362 -0.51 -19.42 0.73
CA CYS A 362 0.59 -19.86 -0.12
C CYS A 362 1.84 -20.15 0.74
N GLY A 363 2.36 -21.37 0.65
CA GLY A 363 3.66 -21.71 1.24
C GLY A 363 3.84 -23.20 1.48
N LEU A 364 4.85 -23.56 2.27
CA LEU A 364 5.23 -24.96 2.54
C LEU A 364 5.39 -25.25 4.04
N GLY A 365 5.24 -26.52 4.38
CA GLY A 365 5.50 -27.02 5.73
C GLY A 365 4.52 -26.51 6.79
N ARG A 366 4.98 -26.45 8.04
CA ARG A 366 4.18 -26.05 9.20
C ARG A 366 3.65 -24.62 9.03
N PHE A 367 2.34 -24.44 9.21
CA PHE A 367 1.61 -23.18 8.99
C PHE A 367 1.77 -22.57 7.58
N ARG A 368 2.28 -23.36 6.62
CA ARG A 368 2.74 -22.91 5.30
C ARG A 368 3.80 -21.80 5.39
N ALA A 369 4.67 -21.87 6.39
CA ALA A 369 5.67 -20.84 6.68
C ALA A 369 7.10 -21.35 6.86
N MET A 370 7.40 -22.60 6.50
CA MET A 370 8.80 -23.08 6.50
C MET A 370 9.64 -22.52 5.34
N SER A 371 8.98 -21.93 4.35
CA SER A 371 9.59 -21.17 3.27
C SER A 371 8.63 -20.06 2.86
N ASN A 372 9.16 -19.00 2.25
CA ASN A 372 8.34 -18.03 1.52
C ASN A 372 7.48 -18.74 0.46
N CYS A 373 6.35 -18.12 0.10
CA CYS A 373 5.60 -18.50 -1.10
C CYS A 373 6.57 -18.53 -2.29
N ASN A 374 6.48 -19.54 -3.14
CA ASN A 374 7.39 -19.80 -4.25
C ASN A 374 6.69 -20.73 -5.28
N PRO A 375 7.29 -21.00 -6.46
CA PRO A 375 6.63 -21.78 -7.51
C PRO A 375 6.20 -23.20 -7.13
N ILE A 376 6.85 -23.84 -6.15
CA ILE A 376 6.48 -25.19 -5.68
C ILE A 376 5.61 -25.17 -4.42
N ALA A 377 5.18 -23.99 -3.96
CA ALA A 377 4.36 -23.83 -2.78
C ALA A 377 2.99 -24.49 -2.92
N ARG A 378 2.41 -24.90 -1.78
CA ARG A 378 1.01 -25.33 -1.71
C ARG A 378 0.12 -24.09 -1.62
N LEU A 379 -0.92 -24.07 -2.45
CA LEU A 379 -1.91 -23.00 -2.50
C LEU A 379 -3.22 -23.42 -1.81
N CYS A 380 -3.88 -22.47 -1.12
CA CYS A 380 -5.22 -22.70 -0.58
C CYS A 380 -6.30 -22.74 -1.68
N LYS A 381 -7.47 -23.31 -1.35
CA LYS A 381 -8.61 -23.38 -2.28
C LYS A 381 -9.31 -22.02 -2.44
N ASP A 382 -9.64 -21.38 -1.32
CA ASP A 382 -10.28 -20.07 -1.31
C ASP A 382 -9.43 -19.08 -0.52
N ARG A 383 -8.88 -18.08 -1.23
CA ARG A 383 -8.00 -17.05 -0.68
C ARG A 383 -8.73 -16.07 0.23
N LYS A 384 -10.05 -15.89 0.07
CA LYS A 384 -10.85 -14.95 0.87
C LYS A 384 -11.08 -15.45 2.29
N GLU A 385 -10.89 -16.74 2.54
CA GLU A 385 -11.02 -17.34 3.87
C GLU A 385 -9.73 -17.24 4.71
N TYR A 386 -8.65 -16.69 4.17
CA TYR A 386 -7.33 -16.63 4.82
C TYR A 386 -6.98 -15.21 5.23
N LEU A 387 -6.52 -15.07 6.47
CA LEU A 387 -5.92 -13.82 6.97
C LEU A 387 -4.64 -13.50 6.21
N PHE A 388 -3.77 -14.52 6.08
CA PHE A 388 -2.44 -14.37 5.50
C PHE A 388 -2.36 -14.99 4.11
N TRP A 389 -1.83 -14.20 3.16
CA TRP A 389 -1.45 -14.71 1.85
C TRP A 389 -0.25 -15.65 1.97
N ASP A 390 0.86 -15.15 2.52
CA ASP A 390 2.10 -15.89 2.72
C ASP A 390 2.51 -15.88 4.21
N VAL A 391 3.81 -15.96 4.50
CA VAL A 391 4.33 -16.06 5.86
C VAL A 391 4.05 -14.83 6.72
N SER A 392 3.80 -13.66 6.13
CA SER A 392 3.67 -12.39 6.86
C SER A 392 2.63 -11.43 6.28
N HIS A 393 2.30 -11.54 5.00
CA HIS A 393 1.49 -10.55 4.31
C HIS A 393 -0.01 -10.91 4.31
N PRO A 394 -0.91 -9.91 4.38
CA PRO A 394 -2.34 -10.15 4.32
C PRO A 394 -2.77 -10.67 2.94
N SER A 395 -3.88 -11.40 2.89
CA SER A 395 -4.56 -11.65 1.62
C SER A 395 -5.14 -10.36 1.04
N GLN A 396 -5.40 -10.33 -0.27
CA GLN A 396 -6.05 -9.18 -0.92
C GLN A 396 -7.35 -8.80 -0.22
N TYR A 397 -8.12 -9.79 0.23
CA TYR A 397 -9.38 -9.54 0.94
C TYR A 397 -9.14 -8.79 2.25
N ILE A 398 -8.10 -9.17 3.01
CA ILE A 398 -7.71 -8.45 4.22
C ILE A 398 -7.13 -7.08 3.89
N ALA A 399 -6.31 -6.94 2.86
CA ALA A 399 -5.78 -5.64 2.43
C ALA A 399 -6.91 -4.65 2.09
N GLN A 400 -7.96 -5.11 1.42
CA GLN A 400 -9.16 -4.32 1.15
C GLN A 400 -9.89 -3.93 2.44
N LEU A 401 -10.13 -4.90 3.33
CA LEU A 401 -10.80 -4.67 4.61
C LEU A 401 -10.02 -3.68 5.49
N MET A 402 -8.69 -3.79 5.51
CA MET A 402 -7.81 -2.84 6.19
C MET A 402 -8.03 -1.42 5.68
N MET A 403 -7.92 -1.18 4.38
CA MET A 403 -8.16 0.16 3.84
C MET A 403 -9.57 0.67 4.09
N GLU A 404 -10.58 -0.19 4.02
CA GLU A 404 -11.96 0.20 4.33
C GLU A 404 -12.10 0.69 5.79
N LYS A 405 -11.48 -0.02 6.74
CA LYS A 405 -11.49 0.35 8.16
C LYS A 405 -10.64 1.59 8.44
N PHE A 406 -9.58 1.84 7.70
CA PHE A 406 -8.78 3.06 7.88
C PHE A 406 -9.42 4.27 7.18
N ALA A 407 -10.04 4.07 6.03
CA ALA A 407 -10.77 5.10 5.29
C ALA A 407 -12.00 5.61 6.07
N PHE A 408 -12.75 4.72 6.70
CA PHE A 408 -14.07 5.07 7.23
C PHE A 408 -14.39 4.47 8.60
N GLY A 409 -13.48 3.72 9.22
CA GLY A 409 -13.76 2.99 10.45
C GLY A 409 -13.91 3.87 11.68
N GLU A 410 -14.14 3.21 12.81
CA GLU A 410 -14.27 3.85 14.11
C GLU A 410 -12.91 4.08 14.77
N ALA A 411 -12.90 4.88 15.84
CA ALA A 411 -11.71 5.30 16.59
C ALA A 411 -10.79 4.15 17.05
N ARG A 412 -11.33 2.93 17.19
CA ARG A 412 -10.57 1.71 17.53
C ARG A 412 -9.54 1.33 16.47
N TYR A 413 -9.83 1.62 15.19
CA TYR A 413 -9.03 1.21 14.04
C TYR A 413 -8.32 2.38 13.35
N VAL A 414 -8.80 3.60 13.54
CA VAL A 414 -8.21 4.79 12.93
C VAL A 414 -8.47 6.04 13.77
N GLY A 415 -7.49 6.94 13.87
CA GLY A 415 -7.66 8.22 14.57
C GLY A 415 -6.44 9.14 14.44
N PRO A 416 -6.50 10.41 14.90
CA PRO A 416 -7.67 11.06 15.52
C PRO A 416 -8.78 11.36 14.51
N ILE A 417 -8.45 11.43 13.22
CA ILE A 417 -9.39 11.49 12.10
C ILE A 417 -9.23 10.24 11.24
N THR A 418 -10.23 9.90 10.43
CA THR A 418 -10.17 8.85 9.42
C THR A 418 -9.28 9.26 8.25
N TRP A 419 -8.85 8.29 7.44
CA TRP A 419 -8.08 8.60 6.22
C TRP A 419 -8.92 9.38 5.20
N SER A 420 -10.24 9.17 5.17
CA SER A 420 -11.14 9.96 4.32
C SER A 420 -11.22 11.42 4.74
N GLU A 421 -11.22 11.69 6.05
CA GLU A 421 -11.16 13.07 6.55
C GLU A 421 -9.79 13.68 6.23
N LEU A 422 -8.69 12.96 6.50
CA LEU A 422 -7.33 13.43 6.22
C LEU A 422 -7.15 13.87 4.76
N VAL A 423 -7.64 13.08 3.80
CA VAL A 423 -7.50 13.39 2.37
C VAL A 423 -8.31 14.63 1.96
N ASN A 424 -9.38 14.95 2.67
CA ASN A 424 -10.27 16.08 2.36
C ASN A 424 -9.90 17.40 3.05
N ILE A 425 -8.89 17.38 3.92
CA ILE A 425 -8.16 18.59 4.31
C ILE A 425 -7.39 19.09 3.09
#